data_AF-A0A2S8ZIY5-F1
#
_entry.id   AF-A0A2S8ZIY5-F1
#
_cell.length_a   1.000
_cell.length_b   1.000
_cell.length_c   1.000
_cell.angle_alpha   90.00
_cell.angle_beta   90.00
_cell.angle_gamma   90.00
#
_symmetry.space_group_name_H-M   'P 1'
#
loop_
_entity.id
_entity.type
_entity.pdbx_description
1 polymer ?
#
loop_
_entity_poly.entity_id
_entity_poly.type
_entity_poly.pdbx_seq_one_letter_code
_entity_poly.pdbx_strand_id
1 'polypeptide(L)'
;MKTIKLFFSSILLIPGILLSQVGIKTPTPQKTFHVNGALQVVNELNVGGDAATAGSAGTAGQILTSGGPGKPPVWSNGNNGSTVVGYNALLSGEEVTVPANNVHKDLDMSLGTGTLVNWRSGNTLVVPAGMAGDYLLTFTSALKVNGAIPSSYFFGTYVYVGDDLQGPASFTSIGALASGSLNNNEFTLTSSKILTLKAGDVIKLTGLLYNYSGSSAKTFRLARLSLEKIN
;
A
#
# COMPACT_ATOMS: atom_id res chain seq x y z
N MET A 1 -40.27 67.88 -34.95
CA MET A 1 -39.97 66.42 -34.88
C MET A 1 -38.48 66.17 -35.12
N LYS A 2 -37.61 66.25 -34.10
CA LYS A 2 -36.18 65.86 -34.22
C LYS A 2 -35.59 65.17 -32.99
N THR A 3 -36.34 64.99 -31.90
CA THR A 3 -35.83 64.45 -30.62
C THR A 3 -36.08 62.95 -30.40
N ILE A 4 -36.88 62.29 -31.24
CA ILE A 4 -37.21 60.86 -31.08
C ILE A 4 -36.15 59.91 -31.66
N LYS A 5 -35.29 60.36 -32.58
CA LYS A 5 -34.26 59.51 -33.20
C LYS A 5 -33.01 59.31 -32.32
N LEU A 6 -32.77 60.17 -31.34
CA LEU A 6 -31.58 60.07 -30.46
C LEU A 6 -31.80 59.12 -29.27
N PHE A 7 -33.04 58.92 -28.82
CA PHE A 7 -33.34 58.09 -27.64
C PHE A 7 -33.28 56.58 -27.93
N PHE A 8 -33.60 56.18 -29.17
CA PHE A 8 -33.52 54.79 -29.61
C PHE A 8 -32.09 54.29 -29.82
N SER A 9 -31.14 55.19 -30.11
CA SER A 9 -29.74 54.81 -30.32
C SER A 9 -28.99 54.56 -29.00
N SER A 10 -29.41 55.19 -27.91
CA SER A 10 -28.82 55.01 -26.57
C SER A 10 -29.26 53.72 -25.89
N ILE A 11 -30.49 53.27 -26.15
CA ILE A 11 -31.06 52.05 -25.56
C ILE A 11 -30.51 50.76 -26.18
N LEU A 12 -30.01 50.83 -27.42
CA LEU A 12 -29.43 49.66 -28.10
C LEU A 12 -27.97 49.36 -27.71
N LEU A 13 -27.27 50.31 -27.06
CA LEU A 13 -25.83 50.22 -26.79
C LEU A 13 -25.48 49.77 -25.35
N ILE A 14 -26.48 49.64 -24.46
CA ILE A 14 -26.26 49.40 -23.02
C ILE A 14 -25.93 47.95 -22.61
N PRO A 15 -26.22 46.86 -23.36
CA PRO A 15 -25.83 45.53 -22.87
C PRO A 15 -24.33 45.21 -23.06
N GLY A 16 -23.54 46.08 -23.70
CA GLY A 16 -22.17 45.79 -24.12
C GLY A 16 -21.09 45.78 -23.03
N ILE A 17 -21.40 46.10 -21.77
CA ILE A 17 -20.39 46.25 -20.69
C ILE A 17 -20.73 45.51 -19.39
N LEU A 18 -21.72 44.61 -19.41
CA LEU A 18 -21.96 43.73 -18.26
C LEU A 18 -20.91 42.62 -18.31
N LEU A 19 -20.00 42.60 -17.31
CA LEU A 19 -19.13 41.47 -17.03
C LEU A 19 -20.01 40.21 -16.91
N SER A 20 -20.10 39.40 -17.97
CA SER A 20 -21.03 38.28 -18.00
C SER A 20 -20.48 37.15 -17.14
N GLN A 21 -20.87 37.14 -15.86
CA GLN A 21 -20.76 35.91 -15.07
C GLN A 21 -21.81 34.93 -15.58
N VAL A 22 -21.41 33.69 -15.82
CA VAL A 22 -22.29 32.62 -16.28
C VAL A 22 -22.63 31.74 -15.09
N GLY A 23 -23.86 31.88 -14.60
CA GLY A 23 -24.45 31.03 -13.57
C GLY A 23 -25.39 29.99 -14.16
N ILE A 24 -25.15 28.70 -13.87
CA ILE A 24 -26.09 27.62 -14.18
C ILE A 24 -26.76 27.19 -12.87
N LYS A 25 -28.08 27.38 -12.77
CA LYS A 25 -28.89 27.13 -11.56
C LYS A 25 -28.41 27.89 -10.31
N THR A 26 -27.85 29.07 -10.51
CA THR A 26 -27.40 29.98 -9.43
C THR A 26 -27.65 31.43 -9.84
N PRO A 27 -28.69 32.10 -9.27
CA PRO A 27 -29.01 33.49 -9.62
C PRO A 27 -28.00 34.49 -9.05
N THR A 28 -27.14 34.05 -8.12
CA THR A 28 -26.05 34.82 -7.51
C THR A 28 -24.72 34.08 -7.70
N PRO A 29 -24.11 34.11 -8.90
CA PRO A 29 -22.85 33.42 -9.17
C PRO A 29 -21.73 33.88 -8.21
N GLN A 30 -20.99 32.94 -7.63
CA GLN A 30 -19.86 33.24 -6.72
C GLN A 30 -18.51 33.34 -7.46
N LYS A 31 -18.50 32.94 -8.74
CA LYS A 31 -17.34 32.92 -9.65
C LYS A 31 -17.81 33.24 -11.06
N THR A 32 -16.89 33.62 -11.95
CA THR A 32 -17.18 33.94 -13.36
C THR A 32 -17.94 32.83 -14.07
N PHE A 33 -17.64 31.56 -13.75
CA PHE A 33 -18.46 30.42 -14.11
C PHE A 33 -18.85 29.68 -12.82
N HIS A 34 -20.15 29.58 -12.55
CA HIS A 34 -20.67 28.90 -11.37
C HIS A 34 -21.78 27.93 -11.77
N VAL A 35 -21.55 26.64 -11.56
CA VAL A 35 -22.53 25.58 -11.81
C VAL A 35 -22.99 25.03 -10.47
N ASN A 36 -24.29 25.17 -10.18
CA ASN A 36 -24.93 24.55 -9.03
C ASN A 36 -25.76 23.35 -9.51
N GLY A 37 -25.08 22.25 -9.83
CA GLY A 37 -25.67 21.03 -10.39
C GLY A 37 -24.64 20.06 -10.96
N ALA A 38 -25.11 19.09 -11.73
CA ALA A 38 -24.24 18.13 -12.41
C ALA A 38 -23.44 18.80 -13.54
N LEU A 39 -22.15 18.45 -13.64
CA LEU A 39 -21.26 18.80 -14.74
C LEU A 39 -20.75 17.49 -15.35
N GLN A 40 -20.91 17.32 -16.66
CA GLN A 40 -20.35 16.21 -17.42
C GLN A 40 -19.39 16.76 -18.48
N VAL A 41 -18.18 16.19 -18.54
CA VAL A 41 -17.16 16.48 -19.54
C VAL A 41 -16.82 15.16 -20.23
N VAL A 42 -16.91 15.13 -21.56
CA VAL A 42 -16.85 13.86 -22.33
C VAL A 42 -15.53 13.62 -23.07
N ASN A 43 -14.71 14.66 -23.29
CA ASN A 43 -13.44 14.55 -24.00
C ASN A 43 -12.25 14.83 -23.08
N GLU A 44 -12.07 16.08 -22.65
CA GLU A 44 -10.95 16.49 -21.80
C GLU A 44 -11.30 17.71 -20.94
N LEU A 45 -10.56 17.87 -19.83
CA LEU A 45 -10.59 19.05 -18.97
C LEU A 45 -9.19 19.64 -18.91
N ASN A 46 -8.97 20.80 -19.55
CA ASN A 46 -7.68 21.50 -19.51
C ASN A 46 -7.60 22.44 -18.30
N VAL A 47 -6.53 22.34 -17.50
CA VAL A 47 -6.28 23.22 -16.34
C VAL A 47 -4.86 23.83 -16.39
N GLY A 48 -4.63 24.91 -15.64
CA GLY A 48 -3.29 25.51 -15.53
C GLY A 48 -2.89 26.49 -16.64
N GLY A 49 -3.77 26.74 -17.61
CA GLY A 49 -3.56 27.77 -18.64
C GLY A 49 -3.98 29.18 -18.19
N ASP A 50 -3.86 30.14 -19.10
CA ASP A 50 -4.24 31.53 -18.91
C ASP A 50 -4.93 32.11 -20.16
N ALA A 51 -5.05 33.44 -20.24
CA ALA A 51 -5.72 34.11 -21.37
C ALA A 51 -4.97 33.94 -22.72
N ALA A 52 -3.68 33.63 -22.69
CA ALA A 52 -2.83 33.50 -23.87
C ALA A 52 -2.33 32.07 -24.13
N THR A 53 -2.42 31.19 -23.14
CA THR A 53 -1.89 29.82 -23.17
C THR A 53 -2.94 28.80 -22.77
N ALA A 54 -3.06 27.74 -23.57
CA ALA A 54 -3.92 26.61 -23.23
C ALA A 54 -3.39 25.89 -21.98
N GLY A 55 -4.32 25.39 -21.16
CA GLY A 55 -3.98 24.48 -20.07
C GLY A 55 -3.57 23.10 -20.56
N SER A 56 -3.21 22.23 -19.63
CA SER A 56 -2.91 20.82 -19.91
C SER A 56 -4.12 19.94 -19.58
N ALA A 57 -4.38 18.92 -20.40
CA ALA A 57 -5.36 17.86 -20.12
C ALA A 57 -4.81 16.79 -19.16
N GLY A 58 -3.53 16.90 -18.81
CA GLY A 58 -2.80 15.87 -18.07
C GLY A 58 -2.43 14.69 -18.97
N THR A 59 -1.75 13.72 -18.37
CA THR A 59 -1.48 12.42 -18.98
C THR A 59 -2.27 11.33 -18.26
N ALA A 60 -2.44 10.18 -18.91
CA ALA A 60 -3.09 9.03 -18.30
C ALA A 60 -2.50 8.69 -16.92
N GLY A 61 -3.38 8.45 -15.94
CA GLY A 61 -2.99 8.11 -14.57
C GLY A 61 -2.76 9.30 -13.64
N GLN A 62 -2.75 10.53 -14.15
CA GLN A 62 -2.64 11.72 -13.30
C GLN A 62 -3.96 12.03 -12.57
N ILE A 63 -3.82 12.61 -11.37
CA ILE A 63 -4.93 13.15 -10.59
C ILE A 63 -4.86 14.67 -10.58
N LEU A 64 -6.02 15.32 -10.57
CA LEU A 64 -6.10 16.77 -10.43
C LEU A 64 -5.97 17.15 -8.96
N THR A 65 -4.97 17.98 -8.64
CA THR A 65 -4.71 18.43 -7.28
C THR A 65 -4.90 19.94 -7.15
N SER A 66 -5.42 20.39 -6.00
CA SER A 66 -5.57 21.82 -5.73
C SER A 66 -4.21 22.49 -5.55
N GLY A 67 -3.95 23.59 -6.26
CA GLY A 67 -2.77 24.43 -6.07
C GLY A 67 -2.86 25.37 -4.86
N GLY A 68 -3.98 25.35 -4.13
CA GLY A 68 -4.29 26.32 -3.08
C GLY A 68 -4.92 27.63 -3.60
N PRO A 69 -5.24 28.57 -2.71
CA PRO A 69 -5.94 29.80 -3.07
C PRO A 69 -5.22 30.61 -4.15
N GLY A 70 -5.94 30.98 -5.21
CA GLY A 70 -5.42 31.83 -6.30
C GLY A 70 -4.42 31.14 -7.24
N LYS A 71 -4.17 29.84 -7.08
CA LYS A 71 -3.34 29.03 -7.97
C LYS A 71 -4.23 28.08 -8.78
N PRO A 72 -3.90 27.82 -10.06
CA PRO A 72 -4.63 26.83 -10.81
C PRO A 72 -4.43 25.43 -10.22
N PRO A 73 -5.41 24.52 -10.34
CA PRO A 73 -5.19 23.10 -10.12
C PRO A 73 -4.09 22.55 -11.04
N VAL A 74 -3.38 21.53 -10.57
CA VAL A 74 -2.26 20.92 -11.30
C VAL A 74 -2.49 19.42 -11.44
N TRP A 75 -2.22 18.88 -12.62
CA TRP A 75 -2.14 17.44 -12.84
C TRP A 75 -0.89 16.88 -12.17
N SER A 76 -1.08 15.94 -11.26
CA SER A 76 -0.02 15.30 -10.49
C SER A 76 -0.03 13.79 -10.73
N ASN A 77 1.14 13.16 -10.73
CA ASN A 77 1.30 11.70 -10.87
C ASN A 77 0.81 10.91 -9.63
N GLY A 78 0.05 11.54 -8.73
CA GLY A 78 -0.62 10.85 -7.63
C GLY A 78 0.32 10.32 -6.56
N ASN A 79 0.99 11.22 -5.83
CA ASN A 79 1.67 10.89 -4.58
C ASN A 79 1.48 11.98 -3.50
N ASN A 80 0.30 12.60 -3.45
CA ASN A 80 -0.02 13.63 -2.46
C ASN A 80 -0.98 13.08 -1.39
N GLY A 81 -0.43 12.40 -0.38
CA GLY A 81 -1.00 12.41 0.97
C GLY A 81 -2.09 11.38 1.33
N SER A 82 -2.30 10.35 0.53
CA SER A 82 -2.95 9.13 1.02
C SER A 82 -2.29 7.94 0.37
N THR A 83 -1.17 7.51 0.98
CA THR A 83 -0.85 6.09 1.02
C THR A 83 -2.08 5.44 1.66
N VAL A 84 -3.04 5.02 0.84
CA VAL A 84 -3.70 3.77 1.18
C VAL A 84 -2.52 2.82 1.31
N VAL A 85 -2.16 2.48 2.54
CA VAL A 85 -1.25 1.37 2.84
C VAL A 85 -2.01 0.12 2.44
N GLY A 86 -2.27 -0.02 1.14
CA GLY A 86 -2.54 -1.29 0.54
C GLY A 86 -1.23 -2.02 0.70
N TYR A 87 -1.22 -3.06 1.52
CA TYR A 87 -0.11 -4.01 1.52
C TYR A 87 0.22 -4.27 0.04
N ASN A 88 1.40 -3.85 -0.43
CA ASN A 88 1.73 -3.94 -1.85
C ASN A 88 1.58 -5.40 -2.34
N ALA A 89 1.72 -6.37 -1.42
CA ALA A 89 1.10 -7.67 -1.54
C ALA A 89 1.04 -8.41 -0.20
N LEU A 90 0.28 -9.50 -0.22
CA LEU A 90 0.17 -10.48 0.86
C LEU A 90 0.70 -11.81 0.36
N LEU A 91 1.71 -12.33 1.05
CA LEU A 91 2.25 -13.66 0.81
C LEU A 91 1.98 -14.57 2.00
N SER A 92 1.95 -15.86 1.72
CA SER A 92 1.89 -16.93 2.71
C SER A 92 2.63 -18.15 2.17
N GLY A 93 2.70 -19.20 2.96
CA GLY A 93 3.33 -20.44 2.58
C GLY A 93 2.48 -21.66 2.90
N GLU A 94 2.83 -22.73 2.20
CA GLU A 94 2.49 -24.09 2.60
C GLU A 94 3.20 -24.48 3.90
N GLU A 95 2.75 -25.58 4.49
CA GLU A 95 3.40 -26.15 5.66
C GLU A 95 4.71 -26.83 5.32
N VAL A 96 5.74 -26.55 6.11
CA VAL A 96 7.06 -27.21 6.00
C VAL A 96 7.34 -27.99 7.27
N THR A 97 7.89 -29.21 7.14
CA THR A 97 8.22 -30.05 8.30
C THR A 97 9.25 -29.37 9.20
N VAL A 98 9.01 -29.45 10.50
CA VAL A 98 9.94 -28.99 11.54
C VAL A 98 11.24 -29.82 11.48
N PRO A 99 12.42 -29.18 11.46
CA PRO A 99 13.70 -29.88 11.47
C PRO A 99 14.07 -30.35 12.89
N ALA A 100 15.27 -30.89 13.05
CA ALA A 100 15.80 -31.20 14.39
C ALA A 100 15.91 -29.93 15.27
N ASN A 101 15.99 -30.13 16.58
CA ASN A 101 16.16 -29.05 17.54
C ASN A 101 17.39 -28.20 17.19
N ASN A 102 17.25 -26.88 17.31
CA ASN A 102 18.28 -25.90 17.00
C ASN A 102 18.77 -25.92 15.54
N VAL A 103 17.95 -26.40 14.61
CA VAL A 103 18.20 -26.34 13.16
C VAL A 103 17.21 -25.38 12.51
N HIS A 104 17.71 -24.49 11.65
CA HIS A 104 16.87 -23.57 10.89
C HIS A 104 16.19 -24.28 9.73
N LYS A 105 14.95 -23.88 9.43
CA LYS A 105 14.21 -24.34 8.25
C LYS A 105 13.61 -23.14 7.53
N ASP A 106 13.90 -23.02 6.25
CA ASP A 106 13.28 -22.01 5.39
C ASP A 106 11.75 -22.19 5.40
N LEU A 107 11.04 -21.08 5.66
CA LEU A 107 9.60 -21.04 5.56
C LEU A 107 9.19 -20.97 4.09
N ASP A 108 8.09 -21.63 3.76
CA ASP A 108 7.52 -21.51 2.42
C ASP A 108 6.91 -20.12 2.22
N MET A 109 7.04 -19.59 0.99
CA MET A 109 6.50 -18.28 0.59
C MET A 109 5.75 -18.38 -0.75
N SER A 110 5.37 -19.59 -1.15
CA SER A 110 4.88 -19.91 -2.49
C SER A 110 3.43 -19.49 -2.76
N LEU A 111 2.69 -19.09 -1.72
CA LEU A 111 1.29 -18.70 -1.80
C LEU A 111 1.10 -17.19 -1.68
N GLY A 112 -0.04 -16.69 -2.17
CA GLY A 112 -0.42 -15.27 -2.07
C GLY A 112 -0.66 -14.60 -3.41
N THR A 113 -1.05 -13.33 -3.36
CA THR A 113 -1.47 -12.50 -4.50
C THR A 113 -0.93 -11.08 -4.37
N GLY A 114 -0.98 -10.29 -5.45
CA GLY A 114 -0.51 -8.89 -5.47
C GLY A 114 0.89 -8.73 -6.04
N THR A 115 1.50 -7.55 -5.85
CA THR A 115 2.76 -7.17 -6.50
C THR A 115 4.01 -7.95 -6.04
N LEU A 116 4.08 -8.42 -4.78
CA LEU A 116 5.20 -9.27 -4.30
C LEU A 116 5.22 -10.65 -4.95
N VAL A 117 4.15 -11.10 -5.62
CA VAL A 117 4.21 -12.32 -6.43
C VAL A 117 5.29 -12.19 -7.50
N ASN A 118 5.48 -10.99 -8.06
CA ASN A 118 6.52 -10.72 -9.06
C ASN A 118 7.93 -10.63 -8.46
N TRP A 119 8.04 -10.52 -7.13
CA TRP A 119 9.32 -10.55 -6.41
C TRP A 119 9.70 -11.98 -6.05
N ARG A 120 8.75 -12.92 -6.08
CA ARG A 120 8.96 -14.28 -5.61
C ARG A 120 9.89 -15.06 -6.53
N SER A 121 10.89 -15.71 -5.94
CA SER A 121 11.70 -16.73 -6.59
C SER A 121 11.79 -17.95 -5.67
N GLY A 122 10.97 -18.97 -5.95
CA GLY A 122 10.79 -20.12 -5.04
C GLY A 122 10.26 -19.67 -3.67
N ASN A 123 11.03 -19.96 -2.61
CA ASN A 123 10.68 -19.66 -1.21
C ASN A 123 11.33 -18.37 -0.70
N THR A 124 11.76 -17.50 -1.62
CA THR A 124 12.41 -16.23 -1.30
C THR A 124 11.79 -15.09 -2.08
N LEU A 125 12.08 -13.86 -1.67
CA LEU A 125 11.75 -12.66 -2.43
C LEU A 125 13.02 -12.00 -2.93
N VAL A 126 13.10 -11.78 -4.23
CA VAL A 126 14.19 -11.04 -4.87
C VAL A 126 13.67 -9.64 -5.18
N VAL A 127 14.35 -8.62 -4.65
CA VAL A 127 13.97 -7.22 -4.87
C VAL A 127 14.22 -6.85 -6.33
N PRO A 128 13.20 -6.46 -7.12
CA PRO A 128 13.38 -6.14 -8.52
C PRO A 128 14.19 -4.86 -8.75
N ALA A 129 14.69 -4.71 -9.98
CA ALA A 129 15.28 -3.45 -10.42
C ALA A 129 14.31 -2.27 -10.23
N GLY A 130 14.82 -1.13 -9.75
CA GLY A 130 14.00 0.05 -9.46
C GLY A 130 13.19 0.01 -8.17
N MET A 131 13.19 -1.11 -7.43
CA MET A 131 12.46 -1.28 -6.17
C MET A 131 13.36 -1.17 -4.93
N ALA A 132 14.48 -0.46 -5.02
CA ALA A 132 15.28 -0.14 -3.84
C ALA A 132 14.55 0.87 -2.93
N GLY A 133 14.85 0.82 -1.63
CA GLY A 133 14.31 1.74 -0.63
C GLY A 133 14.18 1.12 0.76
N ASP A 134 13.55 1.86 1.65
CA ASP A 134 13.21 1.35 2.99
C ASP A 134 11.82 0.72 2.97
N TYR A 135 11.73 -0.44 3.60
CA TYR A 135 10.51 -1.22 3.66
C TYR A 135 10.20 -1.67 5.08
N LEU A 136 8.93 -1.55 5.48
CA LEU A 136 8.39 -2.24 6.63
C LEU A 136 7.99 -3.66 6.23
N LEU A 137 8.79 -4.64 6.65
CA LEU A 137 8.42 -6.05 6.61
C LEU A 137 7.54 -6.35 7.83
N THR A 138 6.36 -6.92 7.61
CA THR A 138 5.52 -7.48 8.68
C THR A 138 5.19 -8.93 8.33
N PHE A 139 5.37 -9.83 9.28
CA PHE A 139 5.12 -11.26 9.06
C PHE A 139 4.44 -11.91 10.26
N THR A 140 3.68 -12.96 9.98
CA THR A 140 3.13 -13.89 10.95
C THR A 140 3.55 -15.30 10.57
N SER A 141 4.30 -15.94 11.46
CA SER A 141 4.70 -17.34 11.33
C SER A 141 3.94 -18.20 12.34
N ALA A 142 3.68 -19.45 12.01
CA ALA A 142 2.99 -20.40 12.86
C ALA A 142 3.82 -21.67 13.04
N LEU A 143 3.72 -22.26 14.23
CA LEU A 143 4.12 -23.63 14.51
C LEU A 143 2.87 -24.46 14.80
N LYS A 144 2.68 -25.53 14.03
CA LYS A 144 1.66 -26.53 14.33
C LYS A 144 2.20 -27.57 15.31
N VAL A 145 1.43 -27.81 16.35
CA VAL A 145 1.73 -28.77 17.41
C VAL A 145 0.57 -29.76 17.55
N ASN A 146 0.92 -31.03 17.53
CA ASN A 146 -0.01 -32.14 17.74
C ASN A 146 0.65 -33.19 18.64
N GLY A 147 0.13 -33.34 19.85
CA GLY A 147 0.64 -34.22 20.90
C GLY A 147 0.94 -33.50 22.21
N ALA A 148 1.53 -34.24 23.15
CA ALA A 148 1.94 -33.73 24.46
C ALA A 148 3.16 -32.81 24.37
N ILE A 149 3.25 -31.83 25.28
CA ILE A 149 4.41 -30.95 25.44
C ILE A 149 4.98 -31.17 26.84
N PRO A 150 5.89 -32.14 27.02
CA PRO A 150 6.41 -32.49 28.36
C PRO A 150 7.37 -31.44 28.92
N SER A 151 8.00 -30.64 28.06
CA SER A 151 8.87 -29.53 28.45
C SER A 151 8.63 -28.32 27.55
N SER A 152 8.72 -27.12 28.12
CA SER A 152 8.53 -25.88 27.37
C SER A 152 9.64 -25.72 26.34
N TYR A 153 9.29 -25.28 25.14
CA TYR A 153 10.25 -24.98 24.07
C TYR A 153 9.92 -23.64 23.42
N PHE A 154 10.88 -23.08 22.70
CA PHE A 154 10.72 -21.80 22.02
C PHE A 154 10.54 -22.01 20.53
N PHE A 155 9.63 -21.25 19.94
CA PHE A 155 9.48 -21.10 18.50
C PHE A 155 9.92 -19.71 18.11
N GLY A 156 10.81 -19.61 17.12
CA GLY A 156 11.26 -18.33 16.60
C GLY A 156 11.30 -18.28 15.08
N THR A 157 11.27 -17.05 14.58
CA THR A 157 11.41 -16.74 13.16
C THR A 157 12.49 -15.69 12.96
N TYR A 158 13.38 -15.97 12.01
CA TYR A 158 14.52 -15.15 11.63
C TYR A 158 14.27 -14.57 10.25
N VAL A 159 14.73 -13.34 10.04
CA VAL A 159 14.66 -12.64 8.76
C VAL A 159 16.08 -12.44 8.24
N TYR A 160 16.33 -12.95 7.04
CA TYR A 160 17.59 -12.78 6.33
C TYR A 160 17.40 -11.91 5.09
N VAL A 161 18.42 -11.11 4.78
CA VAL A 161 18.61 -10.47 3.48
C VAL A 161 19.95 -10.96 2.93
N GLY A 162 19.91 -11.73 1.86
CA GLY A 162 21.02 -12.60 1.47
C GLY A 162 21.30 -13.61 2.58
N ASP A 163 22.54 -13.65 3.05
CA ASP A 163 22.97 -14.46 4.21
C ASP A 163 23.00 -13.65 5.52
N ASP A 164 22.73 -12.33 5.44
CA ASP A 164 22.82 -11.44 6.60
C ASP A 164 21.53 -11.47 7.43
N LEU A 165 21.66 -11.85 8.70
CA LEU A 165 20.58 -11.77 9.68
C LEU A 165 20.25 -10.31 10.02
N GLN A 166 19.00 -9.91 9.83
CA GLN A 166 18.57 -8.50 9.92
C GLN A 166 18.21 -8.01 11.34
N GLY A 167 18.64 -8.71 12.39
CA GLY A 167 18.42 -8.34 13.79
C GLY A 167 18.00 -9.53 14.66
N PRO A 168 17.71 -9.31 15.96
CA PRO A 168 17.35 -10.41 16.84
C PRO A 168 16.09 -11.09 16.30
N ALA A 169 16.11 -12.43 16.29
CA ALA A 169 14.94 -13.20 15.92
C ALA A 169 13.76 -12.89 16.84
N SER A 170 12.56 -13.02 16.28
CA SER A 170 11.34 -12.95 17.07
C SER A 170 11.07 -14.34 17.65
N PHE A 171 10.71 -14.42 18.94
CA PHE A 171 10.46 -15.69 19.62
C PHE A 171 9.17 -15.64 20.43
N THR A 172 8.57 -16.83 20.60
CA THR A 172 7.53 -17.10 21.59
C THR A 172 7.85 -18.40 22.32
N SER A 173 7.47 -18.47 23.60
CA SER A 173 7.59 -19.68 24.40
C SER A 173 6.30 -20.48 24.34
N ILE A 174 6.42 -21.79 24.16
CA ILE A 174 5.30 -22.73 24.23
C ILE A 174 5.47 -23.52 25.52
N GLY A 175 4.54 -23.32 26.44
CA GLY A 175 4.60 -23.90 27.78
C GLY A 175 4.40 -25.41 27.79
N ALA A 176 5.00 -26.08 28.77
CA ALA A 176 4.72 -27.48 29.06
C ALA A 176 3.23 -27.67 29.43
N LEU A 177 2.63 -28.74 28.94
CA LEU A 177 1.32 -29.21 29.38
C LEU A 177 1.52 -30.32 30.40
N ALA A 178 1.22 -30.03 31.67
CA ALA A 178 1.35 -30.98 32.77
C ALA A 178 0.45 -32.23 32.61
N SER A 179 -0.67 -32.09 31.89
CA SER A 179 -1.52 -33.19 31.45
C SER A 179 -2.25 -32.83 30.15
N GLY A 180 -2.59 -33.84 29.34
CA GLY A 180 -3.30 -33.67 28.08
C GLY A 180 -2.39 -33.61 26.84
N SER A 181 -3.01 -33.42 25.67
CA SER A 181 -2.32 -33.30 24.39
C SER A 181 -3.01 -32.25 23.54
N LEU A 182 -2.23 -31.51 22.77
CA LEU A 182 -2.76 -30.59 21.79
C LEU A 182 -3.19 -31.38 20.54
N ASN A 183 -4.33 -31.03 19.97
CA ASN A 183 -4.80 -31.60 18.70
C ASN A 183 -4.73 -30.52 17.63
N ASN A 184 -3.75 -30.60 16.73
CA ASN A 184 -3.52 -29.66 15.62
C ASN A 184 -3.62 -28.18 16.03
N ASN A 185 -2.99 -27.81 17.15
CA ASN A 185 -2.97 -26.41 17.60
C ASN A 185 -1.88 -25.64 16.87
N GLU A 186 -2.15 -24.38 16.53
CA GLU A 186 -1.17 -23.49 15.93
C GLU A 186 -0.76 -22.39 16.91
N PHE A 187 0.54 -22.26 17.15
CA PHE A 187 1.13 -21.16 17.91
C PHE A 187 1.69 -20.15 16.93
N THR A 188 1.17 -18.93 16.97
CA THR A 188 1.56 -17.87 16.04
C THR A 188 2.49 -16.87 16.70
N LEU A 189 3.34 -16.27 15.86
CA LEU A 189 4.24 -15.20 16.21
C LEU A 189 4.15 -14.15 15.10
N THR A 190 3.84 -12.91 15.48
CA THR A 190 3.80 -11.77 14.57
C THR A 190 4.88 -10.78 14.96
N SER A 191 5.61 -10.28 13.97
CA SER A 191 6.65 -9.28 14.17
C SER A 191 6.80 -8.39 12.94
N SER A 192 7.42 -7.24 13.15
CA SER A 192 7.69 -6.26 12.10
C SER A 192 9.12 -5.74 12.20
N LYS A 193 9.73 -5.45 11.05
CA LYS A 193 11.11 -4.95 10.94
C LYS A 193 11.21 -4.00 9.77
N ILE A 194 11.91 -2.89 9.97
CA ILE A 194 12.33 -2.00 8.88
C ILE A 194 13.60 -2.58 8.25
N LEU A 195 13.57 -2.75 6.93
CA LEU A 195 14.66 -3.23 6.10
C LEU A 195 15.04 -2.15 5.08
N THR A 196 16.33 -1.88 4.92
CA THR A 196 16.84 -1.09 3.80
C THR A 196 17.27 -2.05 2.71
N LEU A 197 16.55 -2.03 1.58
CA LEU A 197 16.68 -3.02 0.51
C LEU A 197 17.27 -2.39 -0.76
N LYS A 198 18.14 -3.15 -1.43
CA LYS A 198 18.72 -2.85 -2.74
C LYS A 198 18.14 -3.79 -3.79
N ALA A 199 18.18 -3.38 -5.05
CA ALA A 199 17.82 -4.26 -6.15
C ALA A 199 18.73 -5.50 -6.17
N GLY A 200 18.13 -6.69 -6.29
CA GLY A 200 18.80 -7.98 -6.24
C GLY A 200 18.89 -8.60 -4.84
N ASP A 201 18.56 -7.87 -3.78
CA ASP A 201 18.53 -8.42 -2.42
C ASP A 201 17.53 -9.58 -2.34
N VAL A 202 17.91 -10.62 -1.59
CA VAL A 202 17.09 -11.83 -1.42
C VAL A 202 16.58 -11.89 0.01
N ILE A 203 15.28 -11.71 0.22
CA ILE A 203 14.63 -11.81 1.53
C ILE A 203 14.22 -13.27 1.77
N LYS A 204 14.59 -13.81 2.92
CA LYS A 204 14.23 -15.16 3.36
C LYS A 204 13.81 -15.17 4.83
N LEU A 205 12.78 -15.97 5.16
CA LEU A 205 12.37 -16.21 6.53
C LEU A 205 12.64 -17.66 6.91
N THR A 206 13.16 -17.90 8.11
CA THR A 206 13.39 -19.27 8.60
C THR A 206 12.77 -19.46 9.98
N GLY A 207 12.11 -20.61 10.20
CA GLY A 207 11.66 -21.06 11.50
C GLY A 207 12.77 -21.82 12.25
N LEU A 208 12.75 -21.72 13.58
CA LEU A 208 13.64 -22.44 14.50
C LEU A 208 12.85 -22.92 15.72
N LEU A 209 13.16 -24.12 16.19
CA LEU A 209 12.83 -24.57 17.54
C LEU A 209 14.06 -24.63 18.42
N TYR A 210 13.92 -24.17 19.66
CA TYR A 210 14.96 -24.24 20.69
C TYR A 210 14.42 -24.92 21.95
N ASN A 211 15.25 -25.72 22.64
CA ASN A 211 14.87 -26.57 23.77
C ASN A 211 13.76 -27.59 23.46
N TYR A 212 13.60 -27.97 22.19
CA TYR A 212 12.63 -28.98 21.78
C TYR A 212 13.22 -30.39 21.90
N SER A 213 12.52 -31.28 22.59
CA SER A 213 12.95 -32.67 22.84
C SER A 213 11.87 -33.72 22.51
N GLY A 214 10.77 -33.32 21.86
CA GLY A 214 9.61 -34.18 21.59
C GLY A 214 9.37 -34.48 20.10
N SER A 215 8.17 -34.98 19.79
CA SER A 215 7.66 -35.17 18.42
C SER A 215 6.37 -34.37 18.17
N SER A 216 5.99 -33.50 19.10
CA SER A 216 4.70 -32.79 19.09
C SER A 216 4.67 -31.66 18.07
N ALA A 217 5.73 -30.88 17.93
CA ALA A 217 5.90 -29.94 16.83
C ALA A 217 5.95 -30.68 15.48
N LYS A 218 5.10 -30.29 14.52
CA LYS A 218 4.95 -30.97 13.22
C LYS A 218 5.46 -30.13 12.07
N THR A 219 4.89 -28.94 11.92
CA THR A 219 5.14 -28.08 10.76
C THR A 219 5.31 -26.62 11.17
N PHE A 220 6.15 -25.91 10.44
CA PHE A 220 6.14 -24.45 10.40
C PHE A 220 5.30 -23.98 9.22
N ARG A 221 4.81 -22.74 9.30
CA ARG A 221 4.12 -22.07 8.20
C ARG A 221 4.35 -20.57 8.25
N LEU A 222 4.51 -19.94 7.09
CA LEU A 222 4.33 -18.49 6.97
C LEU A 222 2.84 -18.22 6.75
N ALA A 223 2.13 -17.78 7.78
CA ALA A 223 0.70 -17.49 7.69
C ALA A 223 0.44 -16.20 6.89
N ARG A 224 1.33 -15.21 7.06
CA ARG A 224 1.24 -13.91 6.39
C ARG A 224 2.61 -13.28 6.29
N LEU A 225 2.86 -12.59 5.18
CA LEU A 225 3.94 -11.64 5.01
C LEU A 225 3.47 -10.48 4.13
N SER A 226 3.82 -9.27 4.54
CA SER A 226 3.61 -8.06 3.77
C SER A 226 4.86 -7.21 3.80
N LEU A 227 5.09 -6.50 2.70
CA LEU A 227 6.17 -5.54 2.55
C LEU A 227 5.58 -4.21 2.10
N GLU A 228 5.83 -3.17 2.87
CA GLU A 228 5.33 -1.82 2.62
C GLU A 228 6.51 -0.89 2.42
N LYS A 229 6.51 -0.12 1.32
CA LYS A 229 7.56 0.88 1.08
C LYS A 229 7.24 2.10 1.95
N ILE A 230 8.18 2.53 2.79
CA ILE A 230 7.96 3.61 3.76
C ILE A 230 8.61 4.94 3.36
N ASN A 231 9.44 4.97 2.31
CA ASN A 231 10.10 6.16 1.75
C ASN A 231 10.22 6.06 0.23
#